data_AF-A0A0J9V0V7-F1
#
_entry.id   AF-A0A0J9V0V7-F1
#
_cell.length_a   1.000
_cell.length_b   1.000
_cell.length_c   1.000
_cell.angle_alpha   90.00
_cell.angle_beta   90.00
_cell.angle_gamma   90.00
#
_symmetry.space_group_name_H-M   'P 1'
#
loop_
_entity.id
_entity.type
_entity.pdbx_description
1 polymer ?
#
loop_
_entity_poly.entity_id
_entity_poly.type
_entity_poly.pdbx_seq_one_letter_code
_entity_poly.pdbx_strand_id
1 'polypeptide(L)'
;MNSAQITAAIIELHHPGFHAASWNTYLIYMALTILSLAFCFSQRHLPAIAVLGGVITLGGGLAWAISFLALAPKQTARFVFTEFVNNSGYHVSAWVGVMSFYTPIYALYGTDGILHIAEEMRDAPKSAPRAMVYSMVFSGITSLMGALVMAFCSGNWEAYMESDFPFLNWFVDVLDSSAGGSALVIVVIVLLNFLITVGINTAGSRLAWGMAGDHALPLSNFFAKVNQSVHTPLNALLFIIIAELTIGLVLFGSDYAFQIIVSLGGVAIQFGYLIPILMLLIRGRSALPNDRQFKLNSFGYIVNVAAVCWSSLVIIILFFPLYVPITANNLVDMNWAVVIFAGLVVFIIVDWMFRGRHHYVISDE
;
A
#
# COMPACT_ATOMS: atom_id res chain seq x y z
N MET A 1 -5.18 9.48 2.49
CA MET A 1 -6.61 9.83 2.32
C MET A 1 -7.53 9.00 3.22
N ASN A 2 -7.49 7.67 3.15
CA ASN A 2 -8.36 6.79 3.95
C ASN A 2 -8.40 7.16 5.45
N SER A 3 -7.24 7.35 6.10
CA SER A 3 -7.20 7.80 7.51
C SER A 3 -7.84 9.16 7.77
N ALA A 4 -7.87 10.06 6.78
CA ALA A 4 -8.52 11.36 6.89
C ALA A 4 -10.05 11.22 6.81
N GLN A 5 -10.56 10.35 5.92
CA GLN A 5 -11.99 10.03 5.83
C GLN A 5 -12.47 9.36 7.13
N ILE A 6 -11.71 8.41 7.68
CA ILE A 6 -12.03 7.76 8.95
C ILE A 6 -12.01 8.77 10.11
N THR A 7 -10.99 9.63 10.17
CA THR A 7 -10.94 10.69 11.20
C THR A 7 -12.14 11.63 11.09
N ALA A 8 -12.53 12.01 9.87
CA ALA A 8 -13.69 12.86 9.64
C ALA A 8 -15.00 12.18 10.08
N ALA A 9 -15.15 10.88 9.80
CA ALA A 9 -16.29 10.06 10.24
C ALA A 9 -16.39 9.99 11.77
N ILE A 10 -15.25 9.85 12.46
CA ILE A 10 -15.22 9.85 13.93
C ILE A 10 -15.69 11.20 14.48
N ILE A 11 -15.31 12.31 13.85
CA ILE A 11 -15.77 13.65 14.25
C ILE A 11 -17.28 13.77 14.07
N GLU A 12 -17.81 13.34 12.92
CA GLU A 12 -19.25 13.36 12.62
C GLU A 12 -20.06 12.49 13.60
N LEU A 13 -19.53 11.31 13.97
CA LEU A 13 -20.14 10.42 14.97
C LEU A 13 -20.29 11.08 16.35
N HIS A 14 -19.33 11.90 16.78
CA HIS A 14 -19.35 12.56 18.09
C HIS A 14 -20.02 13.95 18.05
N HIS A 15 -20.12 14.55 16.87
CA HIS A 15 -20.68 15.88 16.65
C HIS A 15 -21.76 15.82 15.56
N PRO A 16 -23.00 15.46 15.90
CA PRO A 16 -24.08 15.21 14.93
C PRO A 16 -24.53 16.45 14.14
N GLY A 17 -23.99 17.64 14.42
CA GLY A 17 -24.19 18.86 13.62
C GLY A 17 -23.07 19.13 12.61
N PHE A 18 -22.04 18.29 12.54
CA PHE A 18 -20.91 18.43 11.65
C PHE A 18 -20.95 17.33 10.57
N HIS A 19 -21.26 17.72 9.33
CA HIS A 19 -21.10 16.85 8.17
C HIS A 19 -19.76 17.13 7.51
N ALA A 20 -18.95 16.09 7.35
CA ALA A 20 -17.61 16.24 6.79
C ALA A 20 -17.66 16.50 5.28
N ALA A 21 -17.68 17.78 4.88
CA ALA A 21 -17.46 18.16 3.49
C ALA A 21 -16.07 17.73 2.99
N SER A 22 -15.91 17.51 1.67
CA SER A 22 -14.66 17.00 1.07
C SER A 22 -13.42 17.86 1.39
N TRP A 23 -13.59 19.16 1.60
CA TRP A 23 -12.50 20.06 1.99
C TRP A 23 -11.99 19.81 3.42
N ASN A 24 -12.86 19.40 4.36
CA ASN A 24 -12.46 19.00 5.70
C ASN A 24 -11.53 17.78 5.65
N THR A 25 -11.91 16.78 4.86
CA THR A 25 -11.13 15.56 4.62
C THR A 25 -9.78 15.88 4.00
N TYR A 26 -9.73 16.78 3.01
CA TYR A 26 -8.48 17.22 2.41
C TYR A 26 -7.57 17.96 3.41
N LEU A 27 -8.11 18.81 4.29
CA LEU A 27 -7.31 19.49 5.32
C LEU A 27 -6.71 18.50 6.33
N ILE A 28 -7.47 17.49 6.77
CA ILE A 28 -6.96 16.43 7.64
C ILE A 28 -5.88 15.63 6.91
N TYR A 29 -6.10 15.28 5.64
CA TYR A 29 -5.11 14.62 4.80
C TYR A 29 -3.81 15.43 4.68
N MET A 30 -3.93 16.74 4.42
CA MET A 30 -2.80 17.65 4.34
C MET A 30 -2.05 17.73 5.67
N ALA A 31 -2.77 17.84 6.79
CA ALA A 31 -2.17 17.88 8.12
C ALA A 31 -1.40 16.59 8.44
N LEU A 32 -1.98 15.42 8.17
CA LEU A 32 -1.30 14.13 8.36
C LEU A 32 -0.06 13.98 7.46
N THR A 33 -0.16 14.44 6.21
CA THR A 33 0.96 14.36 5.25
C THR A 33 2.10 15.29 5.66
N ILE A 34 1.80 16.54 6.04
CA ILE A 34 2.80 17.50 6.55
C ILE A 34 3.38 17.02 7.89
N LEU A 35 2.57 16.40 8.76
CA LEU A 35 3.07 15.82 10.00
C LEU A 35 4.05 14.68 9.71
N SER A 36 3.80 13.86 8.68
CA SER A 36 4.73 12.78 8.30
C SER A 36 6.13 13.32 7.96
N LEU A 37 6.21 14.49 7.31
CA LEU A 37 7.47 15.19 7.03
C LEU A 37 8.26 15.49 8.32
N ALA A 38 7.56 15.92 9.38
CA ALA A 38 8.19 16.19 10.68
C ALA A 38 8.87 14.95 11.26
N PHE A 39 8.25 13.78 11.13
CA PHE A 39 8.79 12.51 11.59
C PHE A 39 9.93 12.00 10.69
N CYS A 40 9.86 12.26 9.37
CA CYS A 40 10.91 11.91 8.43
C CYS A 40 12.19 12.73 8.61
N PHE A 41 12.15 13.93 9.20
CA PHE A 41 13.35 14.74 9.42
C PHE A 41 14.35 14.09 10.38
N SER A 42 13.91 13.39 11.43
CA SER A 42 14.89 12.85 12.39
C SER A 42 15.28 11.41 12.04
N GLN A 43 16.31 11.24 11.21
CA GLN A 43 16.85 9.91 10.87
C GLN A 43 17.26 9.12 12.11
N ARG A 44 17.69 9.80 13.18
CA ARG A 44 18.02 9.17 14.46
C ARG A 44 16.81 8.51 15.14
N HIS A 45 15.60 9.03 14.93
CA HIS A 45 14.38 8.49 15.54
C HIS A 45 13.64 7.49 14.65
N LEU A 46 13.93 7.44 13.35
CA LEU A 46 13.28 6.50 12.42
C LEU A 46 13.32 5.03 12.90
N PRO A 47 14.44 4.49 13.41
CA PRO A 47 14.45 3.12 13.94
C PRO A 47 13.52 2.93 15.14
N ALA A 48 13.46 3.93 16.03
CA ALA A 48 12.58 3.89 17.20
C ALA A 48 11.10 3.98 16.80
N ILE A 49 10.77 4.81 15.81
CA ILE A 49 9.43 4.93 15.23
C ILE A 49 9.01 3.61 14.57
N ALA A 50 9.92 2.93 13.86
CA ALA A 50 9.65 1.63 13.27
C ALA A 50 9.37 0.55 14.33
N VAL A 51 10.13 0.52 15.43
CA VAL A 51 9.88 -0.39 16.56
C VAL A 51 8.54 -0.08 17.23
N LEU A 52 8.24 1.20 17.46
CA LEU A 52 6.95 1.64 17.99
C LEU A 52 5.80 1.19 17.08
N GLY A 53 5.95 1.35 15.77
CA GLY A 53 4.97 0.87 14.79
C GLY A 53 4.77 -0.64 14.84
N GLY A 54 5.83 -1.42 15.00
CA GLY A 54 5.73 -2.86 15.22
C GLY A 54 4.95 -3.22 16.49
N VAL A 55 5.23 -2.53 17.61
CA VAL A 55 4.52 -2.74 18.88
C VAL A 55 3.05 -2.36 18.77
N ILE A 56 2.73 -1.22 18.15
CA ILE A 56 1.34 -0.78 17.95
C ILE A 56 0.61 -1.73 16.99
N THR A 57 1.27 -2.23 15.94
CA THR A 57 0.66 -3.16 14.99
C THR A 57 0.29 -4.48 15.66
N LEU A 58 1.22 -5.07 16.40
CA LEU A 58 0.99 -6.33 17.10
C LEU A 58 0.03 -6.15 18.27
N GLY A 59 0.25 -5.13 19.10
CA GLY A 59 -0.60 -4.84 20.26
C GLY A 59 -2.01 -4.43 19.88
N GLY A 60 -2.15 -3.54 18.90
CA GLY A 60 -3.43 -3.09 18.36
C GLY A 60 -4.17 -4.21 17.63
N GLY A 61 -3.47 -5.02 16.84
CA GLY A 61 -4.05 -6.19 16.18
C GLY A 61 -4.55 -7.24 17.17
N LEU A 62 -3.79 -7.50 18.25
CA LEU A 62 -4.23 -8.39 19.33
C LEU A 62 -5.40 -7.81 20.12
N ALA A 63 -5.36 -6.52 20.46
CA ALA A 63 -6.46 -5.85 21.15
C ALA A 63 -7.75 -5.93 20.33
N TRP A 64 -7.66 -5.63 19.03
CA TRP A 64 -8.77 -5.76 18.10
C TRP A 64 -9.31 -7.20 18.05
N ALA A 65 -8.43 -8.18 17.84
CA ALA A 65 -8.86 -9.58 17.74
C ALA A 65 -9.52 -10.07 19.04
N ILE A 66 -8.95 -9.73 20.21
CA ILE A 66 -9.49 -10.11 21.51
C ILE A 66 -10.85 -9.45 21.75
N SER A 67 -10.97 -8.13 21.53
CA SER A 67 -12.23 -7.41 21.69
C SER A 67 -13.34 -7.98 20.81
N PHE A 68 -13.05 -8.25 19.54
CA PHE A 68 -14.03 -8.79 18.60
C PHE A 68 -14.39 -10.24 18.93
N LEU A 69 -13.42 -11.07 19.31
CA LEU A 69 -13.70 -12.45 19.69
C LEU A 69 -14.47 -12.54 21.01
N ALA A 70 -14.33 -11.58 21.92
CA ALA A 70 -15.03 -11.56 23.20
C ALA A 70 -16.45 -10.99 23.10
N LEU A 71 -16.64 -9.93 22.31
CA LEU A 71 -17.87 -9.13 22.33
C LEU A 71 -18.76 -9.32 21.09
N ALA A 72 -18.19 -9.61 19.92
CA ALA A 72 -18.97 -9.64 18.69
C ALA A 72 -19.88 -10.87 18.61
N PRO A 73 -21.09 -10.72 18.01
CA PRO A 73 -21.91 -11.87 17.66
C PRO A 73 -21.18 -12.74 16.62
N LYS A 74 -21.19 -14.07 16.86
CA LYS A 74 -20.41 -15.02 16.06
C LYS A 74 -21.26 -15.62 14.93
N GLN A 75 -20.71 -15.64 13.74
CA GLN A 75 -21.27 -16.35 12.60
C GLN A 75 -21.00 -17.85 12.66
N THR A 76 -21.81 -18.62 11.92
CA THR A 76 -21.67 -20.08 11.85
C THR A 76 -20.49 -20.47 10.95
N ALA A 77 -19.75 -21.54 11.29
CA ALA A 77 -18.65 -22.03 10.46
C ALA A 77 -19.08 -22.38 9.01
N ARG A 78 -20.35 -22.78 8.82
CA ARG A 78 -20.94 -23.00 7.50
C ARG A 78 -20.93 -21.71 6.66
N PHE A 79 -21.34 -20.58 7.22
CA PHE A 79 -21.28 -19.29 6.54
C PHE A 79 -19.84 -18.98 6.10
N VAL A 80 -18.90 -19.04 7.06
CA VAL A 80 -17.50 -18.67 6.82
C VAL A 80 -16.80 -19.52 5.75
N PHE A 81 -17.05 -20.84 5.72
CA PHE A 81 -16.30 -21.75 4.82
C PHE A 81 -17.06 -22.17 3.56
N THR A 82 -18.39 -22.04 3.51
CA THR A 82 -19.19 -22.56 2.39
C THR A 82 -19.98 -21.52 1.64
N GLU A 83 -20.22 -20.35 2.23
CA GLU A 83 -21.02 -19.31 1.60
C GLU A 83 -20.16 -18.46 0.67
N PHE A 84 -20.62 -18.29 -0.57
CA PHE A 84 -19.96 -17.45 -1.56
C PHE A 84 -20.86 -16.25 -1.86
N VAL A 85 -20.49 -15.09 -1.31
CA VAL A 85 -21.21 -13.84 -1.50
C VAL A 85 -20.65 -13.11 -2.73
N ASN A 86 -21.51 -12.79 -3.69
CA ASN A 86 -21.13 -12.06 -4.90
C ASN A 86 -21.96 -10.78 -5.05
N ASN A 87 -21.33 -9.65 -4.70
CA ASN A 87 -21.91 -8.32 -4.83
C ASN A 87 -21.28 -7.52 -5.98
N SER A 88 -20.45 -8.17 -6.81
CA SER A 88 -19.69 -7.52 -7.88
C SER A 88 -20.48 -7.35 -9.17
N GLY A 89 -21.58 -8.09 -9.34
CA GLY A 89 -22.38 -8.13 -10.56
C GLY A 89 -21.79 -8.99 -11.69
N TYR A 90 -20.59 -9.54 -11.53
CA TYR A 90 -20.04 -10.50 -12.50
C TYR A 90 -20.81 -11.82 -12.45
N HIS A 91 -21.14 -12.37 -13.62
CA HIS A 91 -21.87 -13.64 -13.73
C HIS A 91 -21.00 -14.88 -13.50
N VAL A 92 -19.69 -14.78 -13.73
CA VAL A 92 -18.76 -15.92 -13.63
C VAL A 92 -18.18 -15.99 -12.22
N SER A 93 -18.69 -16.89 -11.38
CA SER A 93 -18.24 -17.02 -9.98
C SER A 93 -16.73 -17.29 -9.84
N ALA A 94 -16.12 -18.01 -10.78
CA ALA A 94 -14.67 -18.24 -10.80
C ALA A 94 -13.89 -16.93 -10.95
N TRP A 95 -14.38 -16.00 -11.79
CA TRP A 95 -13.77 -14.69 -11.97
C TRP A 95 -13.93 -13.82 -10.72
N VAL A 96 -15.10 -13.87 -10.08
CA VAL A 96 -15.33 -13.19 -8.79
C VAL A 96 -14.37 -13.71 -7.71
N GLY A 97 -14.13 -15.02 -7.67
CA GLY A 97 -13.11 -15.62 -6.82
C GLY A 97 -11.70 -15.06 -7.09
N VAL A 98 -11.33 -14.84 -8.36
CA VAL A 98 -10.06 -14.21 -8.72
C VAL A 98 -10.03 -12.73 -8.33
N MET A 99 -11.12 -11.99 -8.56
CA MET A 99 -11.22 -10.58 -8.18
C MET A 99 -11.22 -10.37 -6.66
N SER A 100 -11.61 -11.37 -5.86
CA SER A 100 -11.56 -11.30 -4.40
C SER A 100 -10.14 -11.08 -3.84
N PHE A 101 -9.10 -11.41 -4.62
CA PHE A 101 -7.72 -11.12 -4.25
C PHE A 101 -7.35 -9.64 -4.32
N TYR A 102 -8.16 -8.80 -5.00
CA TYR A 102 -7.87 -7.38 -5.21
C TYR A 102 -7.50 -6.64 -3.91
N THR A 103 -8.33 -6.75 -2.87
CA THR A 103 -8.11 -6.03 -1.60
C THR A 103 -6.99 -6.65 -0.76
N PRO A 104 -6.92 -7.98 -0.55
CA PRO A 104 -5.84 -8.58 0.24
C PRO A 104 -4.44 -8.40 -0.35
N ILE A 105 -4.30 -8.28 -1.67
CA ILE A 105 -3.00 -8.03 -2.32
C ILE A 105 -2.37 -6.74 -1.79
N TYR A 106 -3.17 -5.68 -1.62
CA TYR A 106 -2.68 -4.39 -1.14
C TYR A 106 -2.05 -4.49 0.25
N ALA A 107 -2.58 -5.36 1.12
CA ALA A 107 -2.09 -5.54 2.49
C ALA A 107 -0.70 -6.19 2.58
N LEU A 108 -0.22 -6.81 1.51
CA LEU A 108 1.07 -7.51 1.48
C LEU A 108 2.17 -6.76 0.71
N TYR A 109 1.90 -5.53 0.27
CA TYR A 109 2.91 -4.67 -0.35
C TYR A 109 3.92 -4.10 0.66
N GLY A 110 5.10 -3.71 0.17
CA GLY A 110 6.13 -3.03 0.94
C GLY A 110 7.17 -3.93 1.61
N THR A 111 7.15 -5.24 1.35
CA THR A 111 8.19 -6.16 1.87
C THR A 111 9.61 -5.83 1.38
N ASP A 112 9.72 -5.18 0.23
CA ASP A 112 10.97 -4.66 -0.34
C ASP A 112 11.46 -3.38 0.32
N GLY A 113 10.68 -2.77 1.22
CA GLY A 113 11.08 -1.57 1.96
C GLY A 113 12.43 -1.71 2.67
N ILE A 114 12.78 -2.93 3.11
CA ILE A 114 14.07 -3.23 3.74
C ILE A 114 15.26 -3.11 2.78
N LEU A 115 15.03 -3.26 1.47
CA LEU A 115 16.08 -3.12 0.45
C LEU A 115 16.54 -1.66 0.31
N HIS A 116 15.64 -0.71 0.49
CA HIS A 116 15.96 0.73 0.43
C HIS A 116 16.76 1.23 1.62
N ILE A 117 16.95 0.39 2.64
CA ILE A 117 17.75 0.68 3.83
C ILE A 117 18.85 -0.37 4.03
N ALA A 118 19.15 -1.15 2.99
CA ALA A 118 20.14 -2.24 3.06
C ALA A 118 21.53 -1.74 3.48
N GLU A 119 21.92 -0.53 3.09
CA GLU A 119 23.18 0.10 3.47
C GLU A 119 23.31 0.37 4.99
N GLU A 120 22.18 0.52 5.69
CA GLU A 120 22.14 0.73 7.15
C GLU A 120 22.13 -0.60 7.93
N MET A 121 22.04 -1.73 7.23
CA MET A 121 21.98 -3.06 7.85
C MET A 121 23.38 -3.61 8.16
N ARG A 122 23.55 -4.11 9.40
CA ARG A 122 24.83 -4.69 9.86
C ARG A 122 25.34 -5.87 9.02
N ASP A 123 24.44 -6.71 8.50
CA ASP A 123 24.76 -7.82 7.58
C ASP A 123 23.66 -7.92 6.51
N ALA A 124 23.63 -6.95 5.60
CA ALA A 124 22.62 -6.84 4.55
C ALA A 124 22.49 -8.11 3.67
N PRO A 125 23.59 -8.72 3.17
CA PRO A 125 23.50 -9.86 2.25
C PRO A 125 22.83 -11.09 2.86
N LYS A 126 22.92 -11.29 4.19
CA LYS A 126 22.26 -12.40 4.89
C LYS A 126 20.92 -12.02 5.48
N SER A 127 20.83 -10.84 6.09
CA SER A 127 19.69 -10.47 6.91
C SER A 127 18.53 -9.95 6.07
N ALA A 128 18.79 -9.22 4.97
CA ALA A 128 17.71 -8.65 4.16
C ALA A 128 16.84 -9.74 3.51
N PRO A 129 17.40 -10.76 2.81
CA PRO A 129 16.56 -11.81 2.20
C PRO A 129 15.76 -12.61 3.24
N ARG A 130 16.36 -12.91 4.40
CA ARG A 130 15.69 -13.64 5.49
C ARG A 130 14.56 -12.82 6.10
N ALA A 131 14.81 -11.53 6.35
CA ALA A 131 13.81 -10.63 6.89
C ALA A 131 12.61 -10.49 5.93
N MET A 132 12.84 -10.37 4.62
CA MET A 132 11.75 -10.34 3.62
C MET A 132 10.90 -11.61 3.64
N VAL A 133 11.53 -12.79 3.69
CA VAL A 133 10.79 -14.07 3.71
C VAL A 133 10.02 -14.22 5.03
N TYR A 134 10.67 -13.98 6.18
CA TYR A 134 10.03 -14.13 7.47
C TYR A 134 8.91 -13.10 7.70
N SER A 135 9.10 -11.85 7.26
CA SER A 135 8.05 -10.83 7.38
C SER A 135 6.83 -11.18 6.52
N MET A 136 7.04 -11.70 5.30
CA MET A 136 5.95 -12.12 4.42
C MET A 136 5.20 -13.34 4.98
N VAL A 137 5.92 -14.35 5.47
CA VAL A 137 5.30 -15.53 6.10
C VAL A 137 4.53 -15.13 7.35
N PHE A 138 5.12 -14.30 8.21
CA PHE A 138 4.46 -13.80 9.41
C PHE A 138 3.21 -13.00 9.07
N SER A 139 3.30 -12.05 8.13
CA SER A 139 2.18 -11.25 7.64
C SER A 139 1.07 -12.11 7.03
N GLY A 140 1.43 -13.16 6.26
CA GLY A 140 0.46 -14.09 5.70
C GLY A 140 -0.31 -14.88 6.76
N ILE A 141 0.38 -15.36 7.80
CA ILE A 141 -0.26 -16.09 8.91
C ILE A 141 -1.18 -15.16 9.71
N THR A 142 -0.70 -13.97 10.08
CA THR A 142 -1.50 -13.02 10.87
C THR A 142 -2.66 -12.45 10.06
N SER A 143 -2.49 -12.20 8.76
CA SER A 143 -3.57 -11.79 7.85
C SER A 143 -4.63 -12.89 7.72
N LEU A 144 -4.24 -14.16 7.59
CA LEU A 144 -5.19 -15.28 7.57
C LEU A 144 -5.97 -15.39 8.88
N MET A 145 -5.28 -15.27 10.03
CA MET A 145 -5.94 -15.25 11.34
C MET A 145 -6.91 -14.07 11.46
N GLY A 146 -6.49 -12.88 11.03
CA GLY A 146 -7.34 -11.68 11.02
C GLY A 146 -8.56 -11.85 10.11
N ALA A 147 -8.39 -12.40 8.91
CA ALA A 147 -9.50 -12.69 7.99
C ALA A 147 -10.51 -13.66 8.61
N LEU A 148 -10.05 -14.70 9.31
CA LEU A 148 -10.95 -15.60 10.03
C LEU A 148 -11.70 -14.89 11.16
N VAL A 149 -11.01 -14.06 11.97
CA VAL A 149 -11.67 -13.26 13.01
C VAL A 149 -12.72 -12.34 12.40
N MET A 150 -12.41 -11.63 11.30
CA MET A 150 -13.38 -10.78 10.61
C MET A 150 -14.60 -11.58 10.12
N ALA A 151 -14.37 -12.73 9.49
CA ALA A 151 -15.45 -13.56 8.94
C ALA A 151 -16.36 -14.14 10.03
N PHE A 152 -15.79 -14.57 11.17
CA PHE A 152 -16.56 -15.07 12.30
C PHE A 152 -17.26 -13.95 13.08
N CYS A 153 -16.70 -12.75 13.13
CA CYS A 153 -17.25 -11.61 13.90
C CYS A 153 -17.99 -10.59 13.01
N SER A 154 -18.39 -10.96 11.79
CA SER A 154 -18.96 -10.04 10.81
C SER A 154 -20.35 -9.50 11.19
N GLY A 155 -21.07 -10.17 12.10
CA GLY A 155 -22.38 -9.72 12.55
C GLY A 155 -23.36 -9.48 11.39
N ASN A 156 -24.17 -8.42 11.48
CA ASN A 156 -25.04 -7.97 10.39
C ASN A 156 -24.25 -7.16 9.35
N TRP A 157 -23.42 -7.86 8.57
CA TRP A 157 -22.53 -7.25 7.59
C TRP A 157 -23.27 -6.47 6.49
N GLU A 158 -24.49 -6.87 6.14
CA GLU A 158 -25.32 -6.19 5.13
C GLU A 158 -25.63 -4.75 5.56
N ALA A 159 -26.07 -4.56 6.81
CA ALA A 159 -26.35 -3.22 7.35
C ALA A 159 -25.10 -2.32 7.38
N TYR A 160 -23.92 -2.90 7.58
CA TYR A 160 -22.68 -2.12 7.52
C TYR A 160 -22.34 -1.68 6.10
N MET A 161 -22.60 -2.52 5.08
CA MET A 161 -22.31 -2.16 3.70
C MET A 161 -23.15 -0.99 3.17
N GLU A 162 -24.29 -0.70 3.79
CA GLU A 162 -25.14 0.45 3.46
C GLU A 162 -24.67 1.76 4.14
N SER A 163 -23.78 1.67 5.13
CA SER A 163 -23.23 2.84 5.81
C SER A 163 -22.12 3.51 4.99
N ASP A 164 -22.02 4.83 5.09
CA ASP A 164 -20.91 5.61 4.55
C ASP A 164 -19.56 5.20 5.19
N PHE A 165 -19.59 4.68 6.43
CA PHE A 165 -18.41 4.27 7.19
C PHE A 165 -18.60 2.88 7.83
N PRO A 166 -18.59 1.80 7.01
CA PRO A 166 -18.87 0.44 7.46
C PRO A 166 -17.98 0.00 8.63
N PHE A 167 -16.68 0.28 8.54
CA PHE A 167 -15.71 -0.12 9.54
C PHE A 167 -15.91 0.58 10.88
N LEU A 168 -16.22 1.89 10.88
CA LEU A 168 -16.43 2.61 12.12
C LEU A 168 -17.69 2.11 12.83
N ASN A 169 -18.79 1.97 12.09
CA ASN A 169 -20.04 1.47 12.65
C ASN A 169 -19.91 0.04 13.18
N TRP A 170 -19.16 -0.82 12.47
CA TRP A 170 -18.91 -2.18 12.93
C TRP A 170 -18.14 -2.22 14.26
N PHE A 171 -17.12 -1.38 14.43
CA PHE A 171 -16.40 -1.29 15.70
C PHE A 171 -17.26 -0.72 16.83
N VAL A 172 -18.09 0.29 16.52
CA VAL A 172 -18.97 0.90 17.51
C VAL A 172 -20.05 -0.08 17.98
N ASP A 173 -20.65 -0.84 17.07
CA ASP A 173 -21.67 -1.85 17.39
C ASP A 173 -21.08 -3.00 18.21
N VAL A 174 -19.93 -3.54 17.80
CA VAL A 174 -19.28 -4.65 18.51
C VAL A 174 -18.85 -4.27 19.93
N LEU A 175 -18.40 -3.03 20.14
CA LEU A 175 -17.98 -2.55 21.46
C LEU A 175 -19.13 -1.93 22.28
N ASP A 176 -20.33 -1.81 21.70
CA ASP A 176 -21.48 -1.11 22.28
C ASP A 176 -21.09 0.29 22.84
N SER A 177 -20.16 0.96 22.16
CA SER A 177 -19.56 2.21 22.64
C SER A 177 -18.97 3.01 21.49
N SER A 178 -19.51 4.21 21.26
CA SER A 178 -18.97 5.16 20.28
C SER A 178 -17.53 5.56 20.57
N ALA A 179 -17.22 5.86 21.84
CA ALA A 179 -15.88 6.23 22.29
C ALA A 179 -14.91 5.04 22.21
N GLY A 180 -15.34 3.85 22.66
CA GLY A 180 -14.52 2.64 22.62
C GLY A 180 -14.17 2.20 21.20
N GLY A 181 -15.18 2.11 20.33
CA GLY A 181 -15.00 1.77 18.91
C GLY A 181 -14.09 2.77 18.19
N SER A 182 -14.32 4.06 18.40
CA SER A 182 -13.50 5.11 17.77
C SER A 182 -12.06 5.09 18.25
N ALA A 183 -11.81 4.91 19.55
CA ALA A 183 -10.46 4.81 20.09
C ALA A 183 -9.70 3.62 19.49
N LEU A 184 -10.36 2.47 19.36
CA LEU A 184 -9.76 1.28 18.76
C LEU A 184 -9.46 1.49 17.27
N VAL A 185 -10.37 2.11 16.51
CA VAL A 185 -10.16 2.48 15.09
C VAL A 185 -8.99 3.45 14.93
N ILE A 186 -8.86 4.45 15.81
CA ILE A 186 -7.73 5.40 15.77
C ILE A 186 -6.40 4.66 15.94
N VAL A 187 -6.32 3.76 16.93
CA VAL A 187 -5.08 3.02 17.21
C VAL A 187 -4.74 2.03 16.09
N VAL A 188 -5.74 1.26 15.64
CA VAL A 188 -5.52 0.13 14.70
C VAL A 188 -5.44 0.59 13.26
N ILE A 189 -6.09 1.70 12.88
CA ILE A 189 -6.15 2.13 11.47
C ILE A 189 -5.43 3.46 11.28
N VAL A 190 -5.89 4.52 11.96
CA VAL A 190 -5.39 5.89 11.69
C VAL A 190 -3.91 6.01 12.02
N LEU A 191 -3.50 5.56 13.21
CA LEU A 191 -2.14 5.63 13.69
C LEU A 191 -1.21 4.68 12.91
N LEU A 192 -1.65 3.45 12.60
CA LEU A 192 -0.85 2.52 11.80
C LEU A 192 -0.61 3.04 10.38
N ASN A 193 -1.65 3.52 9.70
CA ASN A 193 -1.50 4.11 8.37
C ASN A 193 -0.58 5.32 8.39
N PHE A 194 -0.63 6.16 9.44
CA PHE A 194 0.29 7.28 9.58
C PHE A 194 1.76 6.81 9.68
N LEU A 195 2.04 5.77 10.47
CA LEU A 195 3.39 5.21 10.58
C LEU A 195 3.85 4.57 9.26
N ILE A 196 2.95 3.93 8.51
CA ILE A 196 3.22 3.42 7.16
C ILE A 196 3.56 4.58 6.22
N THR A 197 2.80 5.69 6.23
CA THR A 197 3.09 6.88 5.42
C THR A 197 4.50 7.42 5.72
N VAL A 198 4.88 7.54 6.99
CA VAL A 198 6.24 7.96 7.38
C VAL A 198 7.29 7.02 6.76
N GLY A 199 7.09 5.70 6.86
CA GLY A 199 8.00 4.70 6.31
C GLY A 199 8.12 4.77 4.78
N ILE A 200 7.00 4.88 4.07
CA ILE A 200 6.96 4.96 2.60
C ILE A 200 7.60 6.28 2.11
N ASN A 201 7.34 7.40 2.78
CA ASN A 201 7.94 8.68 2.42
C ASN A 201 9.46 8.70 2.62
N THR A 202 9.94 8.08 3.72
CA THR A 202 11.38 7.84 3.90
C THR A 202 11.95 6.94 2.81
N ALA A 203 11.32 5.80 2.51
CA ALA A 203 11.82 4.87 1.49
C ALA A 203 11.81 5.48 0.08
N GLY A 204 10.71 6.14 -0.29
CA GLY A 204 10.54 6.81 -1.58
C GLY A 204 11.54 7.94 -1.79
N SER A 205 11.82 8.76 -0.77
CA SER A 205 12.81 9.83 -0.87
C SER A 205 14.23 9.29 -1.07
N ARG A 206 14.58 8.17 -0.43
CA ARG A 206 15.86 7.47 -0.63
C ARG A 206 15.96 6.83 -2.02
N LEU A 207 14.88 6.22 -2.50
CA LEU A 207 14.83 5.66 -3.85
C LEU A 207 15.02 6.76 -4.90
N ALA A 208 14.30 7.87 -4.78
CA ALA A 208 14.43 9.03 -5.66
C ALA A 208 15.85 9.63 -5.60
N TRP A 209 16.45 9.71 -4.42
CA TRP A 209 17.83 10.15 -4.25
C TRP A 209 18.85 9.21 -4.92
N GLY A 210 18.73 7.89 -4.74
CA GLY A 210 19.60 6.91 -5.38
C GLY A 210 19.49 6.96 -6.90
N MET A 211 18.26 7.01 -7.41
CA MET A 211 17.99 7.21 -8.84
C MET A 211 18.54 8.54 -9.35
N ALA A 212 18.50 9.61 -8.55
CA ALA A 212 19.09 10.88 -8.92
C ALA A 212 20.62 10.81 -9.03
N GLY A 213 21.28 10.05 -8.14
CA GLY A 213 22.72 9.78 -8.20
C GLY A 213 23.13 9.10 -9.50
N ASP A 214 22.31 8.17 -10.01
CA ASP A 214 22.51 7.50 -11.30
C ASP A 214 22.08 8.33 -12.51
N HIS A 215 21.78 9.62 -12.33
CA HIS A 215 21.28 10.53 -13.38
C HIS A 215 19.97 10.06 -14.04
N ALA A 216 19.21 9.19 -13.34
CA ALA A 216 17.98 8.57 -13.83
C ALA A 216 16.79 9.54 -13.86
N LEU A 217 16.82 10.61 -13.06
CA LEU A 217 15.72 11.55 -12.94
C LEU A 217 15.98 12.87 -13.70
N PRO A 218 14.93 13.53 -14.21
CA PRO A 218 15.07 14.92 -14.60
C PRO A 218 15.48 15.74 -13.37
N LEU A 219 16.37 16.73 -13.54
CA LEU A 219 16.92 17.54 -12.44
C LEU A 219 17.67 16.71 -11.37
N SER A 220 18.35 15.64 -11.75
CA SER A 220 19.17 14.80 -10.84
C SER A 220 20.06 15.59 -9.88
N ASN A 221 20.70 16.68 -10.31
CA ASN A 221 21.53 17.54 -9.46
C ASN A 221 20.78 18.18 -8.28
N PHE A 222 19.47 18.36 -8.40
CA PHE A 222 18.62 18.87 -7.32
C PHE A 222 18.25 17.76 -6.34
N PHE A 223 17.84 16.59 -6.85
CA PHE A 223 17.39 15.46 -6.04
C PHE A 223 18.53 14.66 -5.38
N ALA A 224 19.73 14.66 -5.97
CA ALA A 224 20.91 13.98 -5.42
C ALA A 224 21.53 14.69 -4.20
N LYS A 225 21.11 15.93 -3.89
CA LYS A 225 21.64 16.70 -2.75
C LYS A 225 21.08 16.18 -1.43
N VAL A 226 21.99 15.80 -0.53
CA VAL A 226 21.68 15.43 0.85
C VAL A 226 21.91 16.62 1.78
N ASN A 227 20.98 16.88 2.69
CA ASN A 227 21.16 17.91 3.71
C ASN A 227 22.09 17.38 4.83
N GLN A 228 23.19 18.07 5.11
CA GLN A 228 24.20 17.63 6.07
C GLN A 228 23.74 17.67 7.54
N SER A 229 22.80 18.54 7.90
CA SER A 229 22.31 18.64 9.28
C SER A 229 21.35 17.51 9.66
N VAL A 230 20.68 16.96 8.65
CA VAL A 230 19.54 16.03 8.80
C VAL A 230 19.86 14.65 8.20
N HIS A 231 20.96 14.54 7.46
CA HIS A 231 21.43 13.34 6.76
C HIS A 231 20.40 12.69 5.82
N THR A 232 19.39 13.47 5.40
CA THR A 232 18.25 13.01 4.60
C THR A 232 18.17 13.80 3.28
N PRO A 233 17.79 13.18 2.14
CA PRO A 233 17.59 13.87 0.87
C PRO A 233 16.32 14.74 0.89
N LEU A 234 16.42 15.92 1.50
CA LEU A 234 15.27 16.77 1.77
C LEU A 234 14.54 17.23 0.50
N ASN A 235 15.28 17.49 -0.58
CA ASN A 235 14.69 17.93 -1.85
C ASN A 235 13.78 16.85 -2.46
N ALA A 236 14.21 15.59 -2.40
CA ALA A 236 13.42 14.45 -2.86
C ALA A 236 12.19 14.24 -1.97
N LEU A 237 12.37 14.33 -0.64
CA LEU A 237 11.27 14.19 0.32
C LEU A 237 10.21 15.27 0.14
N LEU A 238 10.60 16.54 0.01
CA LEU A 238 9.67 17.65 -0.21
C LEU A 238 8.92 17.49 -1.54
N PHE A 239 9.60 17.05 -2.60
CA PHE A 239 8.95 16.80 -3.89
C PHE A 239 7.90 15.70 -3.79
N ILE A 240 8.19 14.59 -3.11
CA ILE A 240 7.23 13.51 -2.88
C ILE A 240 6.02 14.04 -2.11
N ILE A 241 6.23 14.77 -1.01
CA ILE A 241 5.14 15.36 -0.21
C ILE A 241 4.29 16.33 -1.05
N ILE A 242 4.92 17.20 -1.85
CA ILE A 242 4.19 18.14 -2.72
C ILE A 242 3.39 17.38 -3.78
N ALA A 243 3.94 16.32 -4.36
CA ALA A 243 3.24 15.46 -5.30
C ALA A 243 2.05 14.76 -4.63
N GLU A 244 2.22 14.22 -3.42
CA GLU A 244 1.13 13.61 -2.63
C GLU A 244 0.01 14.61 -2.32
N LEU A 245 0.34 15.83 -1.91
CA LEU A 245 -0.65 16.88 -1.67
C LEU A 245 -1.39 17.25 -2.95
N THR A 246 -0.68 17.37 -4.07
CA THR A 246 -1.25 17.68 -5.39
C THR A 246 -2.18 16.57 -5.87
N ILE A 247 -1.77 15.30 -5.72
CA ILE A 247 -2.61 14.13 -6.02
C ILE A 247 -3.85 14.12 -5.13
N GLY A 248 -3.72 14.52 -3.86
CA GLY A 248 -4.85 14.64 -2.94
C GLY A 248 -5.92 15.64 -3.38
N LEU A 249 -5.57 16.65 -4.18
CA LEU A 249 -6.54 17.62 -4.73
C LEU A 249 -7.54 16.95 -5.69
N VAL A 250 -7.20 15.80 -6.27
CA VAL A 250 -8.10 15.04 -7.16
C VAL A 250 -9.38 14.62 -6.42
N LEU A 251 -9.35 14.53 -5.08
CA LEU A 251 -10.53 14.29 -4.25
C LEU A 251 -11.65 15.32 -4.48
N PHE A 252 -11.30 16.58 -4.78
CA PHE A 252 -12.31 17.61 -5.07
C PHE A 252 -13.11 17.34 -6.34
N GLY A 253 -12.56 16.53 -7.25
CA GLY A 253 -13.25 16.13 -8.48
C GLY A 253 -14.22 14.97 -8.25
N SER A 254 -13.72 13.85 -7.73
CA SER A 254 -14.53 12.64 -7.48
C SER A 254 -13.76 11.62 -6.64
N ASP A 255 -14.47 10.90 -5.75
CA ASP A 255 -13.91 9.73 -5.02
C ASP A 255 -13.44 8.62 -5.97
N TYR A 256 -14.12 8.43 -7.11
CA TYR A 256 -13.73 7.45 -8.12
C TYR A 256 -12.39 7.81 -8.78
N ALA A 257 -12.14 9.09 -9.04
CA ALA A 257 -10.87 9.55 -9.59
C ALA A 257 -9.71 9.24 -8.65
N PHE A 258 -9.92 9.35 -7.32
CA PHE A 258 -8.94 8.96 -6.33
C PHE A 258 -8.69 7.44 -6.32
N GLN A 259 -9.75 6.63 -6.39
CA GLN A 259 -9.63 5.16 -6.44
C GLN A 259 -8.80 4.69 -7.65
N ILE A 260 -9.00 5.32 -8.82
CA ILE A 260 -8.22 5.02 -10.03
C ILE A 260 -6.72 5.27 -9.79
N ILE A 261 -6.36 6.32 -9.06
CA ILE A 261 -4.95 6.62 -8.71
C ILE A 261 -4.38 5.55 -7.76
N VAL A 262 -5.17 5.07 -6.81
CA VAL A 262 -4.76 3.98 -5.91
C VAL A 262 -4.51 2.70 -6.71
N SER A 263 -5.42 2.32 -7.61
CA SER A 263 -5.25 1.18 -8.51
C SER A 263 -3.99 1.32 -9.37
N LEU A 264 -3.75 2.51 -9.92
CA LEU A 264 -2.55 2.83 -10.69
C LEU A 264 -1.27 2.63 -9.88
N GLY A 265 -1.25 3.06 -8.62
CA GLY A 265 -0.12 2.84 -7.71
C GLY A 265 0.18 1.36 -7.52
N GLY A 266 -0.85 0.53 -7.30
CA GLY A 266 -0.71 -0.93 -7.22
C GLY A 266 -0.14 -1.54 -8.49
N VAL A 267 -0.62 -1.11 -9.67
CA VAL A 267 -0.11 -1.56 -10.96
C VAL A 267 1.37 -1.19 -11.12
N ALA A 268 1.74 0.05 -10.83
CA ALA A 268 3.12 0.52 -10.96
C ALA A 268 4.09 -0.27 -10.06
N ILE A 269 3.69 -0.53 -8.81
CA ILE A 269 4.45 -1.39 -7.88
C ILE A 269 4.60 -2.81 -8.45
N GLN A 270 3.52 -3.39 -8.98
CA GLN A 270 3.57 -4.75 -9.52
C GLN A 270 4.48 -4.87 -10.75
N PHE A 271 4.51 -3.84 -11.62
CA PHE A 271 5.49 -3.77 -12.71
C PHE A 271 6.92 -3.62 -12.18
N GLY A 272 7.12 -2.85 -11.12
CA GLY A 272 8.40 -2.72 -10.42
C GLY A 272 8.94 -4.07 -9.91
N TYR A 273 8.08 -4.97 -9.45
CA TYR A 273 8.46 -6.34 -9.09
C TYR A 273 8.60 -7.27 -10.30
N LEU A 274 7.68 -7.17 -11.26
CA LEU A 274 7.63 -8.07 -12.42
C LEU A 274 8.88 -7.93 -13.30
N ILE A 275 9.32 -6.71 -13.62
CA ILE A 275 10.37 -6.45 -14.60
C ILE A 275 11.71 -7.09 -14.19
N PRO A 276 12.26 -6.87 -12.98
CA PRO A 276 13.53 -7.49 -12.58
C PRO A 276 13.46 -9.03 -12.53
N ILE A 277 12.35 -9.60 -12.08
CA ILE A 277 12.17 -11.05 -12.00
C ILE A 277 12.09 -11.66 -13.41
N LEU A 278 11.37 -11.02 -14.32
CA LEU A 278 11.28 -11.43 -15.72
C LEU A 278 12.63 -11.33 -16.42
N MET A 279 13.36 -10.23 -16.22
CA MET A 279 14.71 -10.05 -16.78
C MET A 279 15.68 -11.15 -16.30
N LEU A 280 15.56 -11.55 -15.03
CA LEU A 280 16.35 -12.64 -14.46
C LEU A 280 15.97 -14.02 -15.04
N LEU A 281 14.70 -14.25 -15.39
CA LEU A 281 14.28 -15.47 -16.10
C LEU A 281 14.85 -15.51 -17.52
N ILE A 282 14.79 -14.39 -18.24
CA ILE A 282 15.26 -14.28 -19.63
C ILE A 282 16.79 -14.43 -19.70
N ARG A 283 17.53 -13.71 -18.86
CA ARG A 283 19.01 -13.79 -18.82
C ARG A 283 19.53 -15.07 -18.16
N GLY A 284 18.68 -15.76 -17.41
CA GLY A 284 19.06 -16.90 -16.58
C GLY A 284 19.67 -16.48 -15.24
N ARG A 285 19.56 -17.37 -14.26
CA ARG A 285 20.02 -17.13 -12.87
C ARG A 285 21.54 -17.09 -12.72
N SER A 286 22.29 -17.37 -13.77
CA SER A 286 23.75 -17.21 -13.87
C SER A 286 24.17 -15.73 -13.90
N ALA A 287 23.27 -14.81 -14.23
CA ALA A 287 23.54 -13.37 -14.16
C ALA A 287 23.69 -12.84 -12.72
N LEU A 288 23.31 -13.62 -11.71
CA LEU A 288 23.42 -13.22 -10.31
C LEU A 288 24.82 -13.55 -9.75
N PRO A 289 25.38 -12.71 -8.87
CA PRO A 289 26.69 -12.94 -8.28
C PRO A 289 26.80 -14.31 -7.59
N ASN A 290 27.92 -15.00 -7.84
CA ASN A 290 28.17 -16.35 -7.34
C ASN A 290 28.46 -16.39 -5.83
N ASP A 291 28.91 -15.28 -5.26
CA ASP A 291 29.26 -15.07 -3.85
C ASP A 291 28.06 -14.72 -2.95
N ARG A 292 26.85 -14.65 -3.51
CA ARG A 292 25.63 -14.34 -2.74
C ARG A 292 25.43 -15.32 -1.58
N GLN A 293 25.06 -14.77 -0.44
CA GLN A 293 24.83 -15.53 0.79
C GLN A 293 23.48 -16.28 0.80
N PHE A 294 22.49 -15.80 0.04
CA PHE A 294 21.18 -16.43 -0.11
C PHE A 294 21.05 -17.06 -1.51
N LYS A 295 21.08 -18.39 -1.57
CA LYS A 295 21.01 -19.17 -2.82
C LYS A 295 19.79 -20.08 -2.82
N LEU A 296 18.86 -19.84 -3.74
CA LEU A 296 17.73 -20.74 -4.02
C LEU A 296 18.05 -21.80 -5.09
N ASN A 297 19.29 -21.80 -5.63
CA ASN A 297 19.76 -22.73 -6.67
C ASN A 297 18.69 -22.96 -7.76
N SER A 298 18.47 -24.21 -8.18
CA SER A 298 17.50 -24.57 -9.22
C SER A 298 16.05 -24.28 -8.84
N PHE A 299 15.70 -24.37 -7.55
CA PHE A 299 14.36 -24.03 -7.06
C PHE A 299 13.99 -22.56 -7.33
N GLY A 300 15.00 -21.69 -7.42
CA GLY A 300 14.80 -20.29 -7.76
C GLY A 300 14.21 -20.05 -9.16
N TYR A 301 14.32 -20.98 -10.11
CA TYR A 301 13.62 -20.85 -11.39
C TYR A 301 12.12 -21.03 -11.23
N ILE A 302 11.70 -22.02 -10.44
CA ILE A 302 10.28 -22.29 -10.14
C ILE A 302 9.66 -21.07 -9.44
N VAL A 303 10.38 -20.53 -8.44
CA VAL A 303 9.94 -19.34 -7.70
C VAL A 303 9.80 -18.13 -8.63
N ASN A 304 10.77 -17.89 -9.51
CA ASN A 304 10.70 -16.77 -10.44
C ASN A 304 9.52 -16.92 -11.43
N VAL A 305 9.30 -18.12 -11.99
CA VAL A 305 8.17 -18.37 -12.91
C VAL A 305 6.84 -18.14 -12.18
N ALA A 306 6.69 -18.69 -10.97
CA ALA A 306 5.50 -18.49 -10.15
C ALA A 306 5.28 -16.99 -9.85
N ALA A 307 6.34 -16.25 -9.53
CA ALA A 307 6.26 -14.82 -9.26
C ALA A 307 5.86 -14.00 -10.49
N VAL A 308 6.34 -14.35 -11.69
CA VAL A 308 5.92 -13.71 -12.95
C VAL A 308 4.45 -14.00 -13.25
N CYS A 309 4.02 -15.26 -13.13
CA CYS A 309 2.61 -15.64 -13.34
C CYS A 309 1.69 -14.92 -12.35
N TRP A 310 2.06 -14.91 -11.07
CA TRP A 310 1.30 -14.20 -10.03
C TRP A 310 1.25 -12.70 -10.28
N SER A 311 2.40 -12.06 -10.54
CA SER A 311 2.45 -10.63 -10.83
C SER A 311 1.61 -10.24 -12.03
N SER A 312 1.63 -11.07 -13.08
CA SER A 312 0.82 -10.85 -14.28
C SER A 312 -0.67 -10.96 -13.97
N LEU A 313 -1.08 -11.95 -13.16
CA LEU A 313 -2.46 -12.10 -12.70
C LEU A 313 -2.91 -10.88 -11.88
N VAL A 314 -2.07 -10.40 -10.95
CA VAL A 314 -2.37 -9.20 -10.15
C VAL A 314 -2.54 -7.97 -11.02
N ILE A 315 -1.68 -7.74 -12.01
CA ILE A 315 -1.81 -6.63 -12.97
C ILE A 315 -3.16 -6.71 -13.70
N ILE A 316 -3.57 -7.90 -14.14
CA ILE A 316 -4.87 -8.10 -14.79
C ILE A 316 -5.99 -7.74 -13.82
N ILE A 317 -5.98 -8.26 -12.58
CA ILE A 317 -7.00 -7.95 -11.56
C ILE A 317 -7.12 -6.44 -11.32
N LEU A 318 -5.99 -5.73 -11.19
CA LEU A 318 -5.95 -4.31 -10.89
C LEU A 318 -6.42 -3.40 -12.04
N PHE A 319 -6.47 -3.90 -13.28
CA PHE A 319 -7.03 -3.17 -14.42
C PHE A 319 -8.53 -3.36 -14.60
N PHE A 320 -9.12 -4.39 -14.00
CA PHE A 320 -10.56 -4.64 -14.12
C PHE A 320 -11.35 -3.80 -13.11
N PRO A 321 -12.61 -3.45 -13.42
CA PRO A 321 -13.51 -2.79 -12.48
C PRO A 321 -13.96 -3.78 -11.39
N LEU A 322 -14.11 -3.28 -10.16
CA LEU A 322 -14.59 -4.06 -9.02
C LEU A 322 -16.07 -4.44 -9.14
N TYR A 323 -16.87 -3.58 -9.77
CA TYR A 323 -18.32 -3.75 -9.93
C TYR A 323 -18.72 -3.63 -11.41
N VAL A 324 -19.71 -4.41 -11.82
CA VAL A 324 -20.29 -4.43 -13.17
C VAL A 324 -21.83 -4.54 -13.08
N PRO A 325 -22.60 -4.14 -14.11
CA PRO A 325 -22.19 -3.66 -15.42
C PRO A 325 -21.68 -2.21 -15.42
N ILE A 326 -20.67 -1.95 -16.25
CA ILE A 326 -20.31 -0.60 -16.66
C ILE A 326 -21.04 -0.29 -17.97
N THR A 327 -21.91 0.71 -17.94
CA THR A 327 -22.76 1.18 -19.04
C THR A 327 -22.43 2.64 -19.36
N ALA A 328 -22.99 3.16 -20.46
CA ALA A 328 -22.82 4.57 -20.84
C ALA A 328 -23.26 5.55 -19.74
N ASN A 329 -24.22 5.14 -18.88
CA ASN A 329 -24.78 5.98 -17.83
C ASN A 329 -23.93 6.00 -16.54
N ASN A 330 -23.02 5.04 -16.36
CA ASN A 330 -22.14 4.93 -15.18
C ASN A 330 -20.67 4.71 -15.57
N LEU A 331 -20.26 5.35 -16.67
CA LEU A 331 -18.89 5.29 -17.19
C LEU A 331 -17.84 5.83 -16.20
N VAL A 332 -18.28 6.64 -15.24
CA VAL A 332 -17.46 7.20 -14.15
C VAL A 332 -16.95 6.10 -13.21
N ASP A 333 -17.69 4.99 -13.09
CA ASP A 333 -17.34 3.85 -12.23
C ASP A 333 -16.30 2.92 -12.87
N MET A 334 -15.93 3.17 -14.13
CA MET A 334 -14.92 2.38 -14.84
C MET A 334 -13.54 2.59 -14.22
N ASN A 335 -12.77 1.50 -14.13
CA ASN A 335 -11.38 1.57 -13.75
C ASN A 335 -10.51 2.03 -14.94
N TRP A 336 -10.23 3.34 -15.00
CA TRP A 336 -9.40 3.93 -16.05
C TRP A 336 -7.88 3.78 -15.83
N ALA A 337 -7.44 2.99 -14.83
CA ALA A 337 -6.02 2.83 -14.51
C ALA A 337 -5.19 2.37 -15.71
N VAL A 338 -5.74 1.52 -16.60
CA VAL A 338 -5.04 1.05 -17.81
C VAL A 338 -4.65 2.19 -18.75
N VAL A 339 -5.53 3.18 -18.94
CA VAL A 339 -5.29 4.31 -19.84
C VAL A 339 -4.23 5.25 -19.26
N ILE A 340 -4.34 5.54 -17.96
CA ILE A 340 -3.39 6.40 -17.26
C ILE A 340 -2.01 5.72 -17.21
N PHE A 341 -1.97 4.41 -16.93
CA PHE A 341 -0.73 3.63 -16.94
C PHE A 341 -0.09 3.58 -18.32
N ALA A 342 -0.87 3.39 -19.39
CA ALA A 342 -0.36 3.45 -20.76
C ALA A 342 0.26 4.83 -21.06
N GLY A 343 -0.39 5.92 -20.64
CA GLY A 343 0.16 7.28 -20.75
C GLY A 343 1.48 7.44 -19.99
N LEU A 344 1.58 6.89 -18.77
CA LEU A 344 2.82 6.88 -17.98
C LEU A 344 3.94 6.11 -18.69
N VAL A 345 3.65 4.93 -19.25
CA VAL A 345 4.63 4.14 -20.02
C VAL A 345 5.12 4.91 -21.24
N VAL A 346 4.22 5.55 -21.99
CA VAL A 346 4.60 6.41 -23.12
C VAL A 346 5.51 7.55 -22.66
N PHE A 347 5.16 8.22 -21.56
CA PHE A 347 5.98 9.29 -20.99
C PHE A 347 7.39 8.80 -20.63
N ILE A 348 7.51 7.64 -19.98
CA ILE A 348 8.81 7.03 -19.62
C ILE A 348 9.61 6.68 -20.87
N ILE A 349 8.99 6.11 -21.90
CA ILE A 349 9.66 5.78 -23.16
C ILE A 349 10.18 7.05 -23.85
N VAL A 350 9.36 8.11 -23.89
CA VAL A 350 9.75 9.41 -24.45
C VAL A 350 10.93 9.98 -23.67
N ASP A 351 10.86 10.05 -22.34
CA ASP A 351 11.97 10.53 -21.50
C ASP A 351 13.25 9.68 -21.69
N TRP A 352 13.12 8.36 -21.80
CA TRP A 352 14.24 7.47 -22.10
C TRP A 352 14.88 7.77 -23.46
N MET A 353 14.07 7.99 -24.50
CA MET A 353 14.55 8.27 -25.86
C MET A 353 15.28 9.62 -25.95
N PHE A 354 14.81 10.64 -25.25
CA PHE A 354 15.38 11.99 -25.34
C PHE A 354 16.49 12.25 -24.32
N ARG A 355 16.33 11.78 -23.08
CA ARG A 355 17.23 12.09 -21.96
C ARG A 355 17.91 10.84 -21.43
N GLY A 356 17.13 9.81 -21.06
CA GLY A 356 17.59 8.65 -20.30
C GLY A 356 18.75 7.91 -20.95
N ARG A 357 18.64 7.53 -22.23
CA ARG A 357 19.69 6.79 -22.96
C ARG A 357 21.03 7.52 -23.11
N HIS A 358 21.06 8.82 -22.82
CA HIS A 358 22.25 9.68 -22.94
C HIS A 358 22.81 10.12 -21.58
N HIS A 359 22.09 9.93 -20.48
CA HIS A 359 22.49 10.43 -19.16
C HIS A 359 22.44 9.35 -18.08
N TYR A 360 21.59 8.33 -18.24
CA TYR A 360 21.47 7.23 -17.28
C TYR A 360 22.64 6.27 -17.41
N VAL A 361 23.49 6.23 -16.38
CA VAL A 361 24.72 5.43 -16.32
C VAL A 361 25.56 5.56 -17.59
N ILE A 362 26.05 6.78 -17.85
CA ILE A 362 27.38 6.95 -18.46
C ILE A 362 28.36 7.04 -17.29
N SER A 363 28.71 5.89 -16.70
CA SER A 363 30.02 5.76 -16.07
C SER A 363 30.98 5.29 -17.17
N ASP A 364 31.43 6.26 -17.97
CA ASP A 364 32.73 6.15 -18.59
C ASP A 364 33.76 6.30 -17.45
N GLU A 365 34.63 5.29 -17.33
CA GLU A 365 35.86 5.22 -16.50
C GLU A 365 35.75 4.95 -14.99
#